data_AF-A0AA96V662-F1
#
_entry.id   AF-A0AA96V662-F1
#
_cell.length_a   1.000
_cell.length_b   1.000
_cell.length_c   1.000
_cell.angle_alpha   90.00
_cell.angle_beta   90.00
_cell.angle_gamma   90.00
#
_symmetry.space_group_name_H-M   'P 1'
#
loop_
_entity.id
_entity.type
_entity.pdbx_description
1 polymer ?
#
loop_
_entity_poly.entity_id
_entity_poly.type
_entity_poly.pdbx_seq_one_letter_code
_entity_poly.pdbx_strand_id
1 'polypeptide(L)'
;MFLFLFYSVFILFILFVLFVLFFCFILFVLFYCFILFYFVLFCFILFYFFVFNFNTFDYSLLKAFKSLKPVLYFMSMTIGLAGKPNAGKSTFYKAATLADVEIANYPFTTIHANHGVTYVQTKCPCLERDARCRKCDNGIRYVPIDIIDVAGLVPDAHKGKGLGNAFLDDLRQAQAIIHVVDASGGTDAEGNPIDIGTGSPAADVKFLDYELEMWLFEILNRNWSKLSRKIKAENLKLEEVIADQLSGAGITVEHALFALHETKLGNKEAQHWTEEDMVTLCQVIRKESKPMIIAANKCDVAPEKTKSELSDVGKPVIFISAAAELVLKSASKAGLIKYIPGDDHFEILGTLTPAQEKGLKSVEHLLQSNHGTGVQKCIHEAVFGILDMIVVYPVEDEGKWANKMGEMLLDAYLVKRGSTCKDLAYMIHTEIGDKFLYAVDARTKMRLAEKHEMKDGDVIKIVSTAK
;
A
#
# COMPACT_ATOMS: atom_id res chain seq x y z
N MET A 1 75.62 -16.31 18.72
CA MET A 1 74.85 -17.39 18.06
C MET A 1 73.35 -17.11 18.02
N PHE A 2 72.71 -16.72 19.14
CA PHE A 2 71.26 -16.41 19.18
C PHE A 2 70.81 -15.22 18.31
N LEU A 3 71.58 -14.14 18.22
CA LEU A 3 71.22 -12.97 17.40
C LEU A 3 71.16 -13.28 15.89
N PHE A 4 72.01 -14.21 15.42
CA PHE A 4 72.11 -14.55 13.99
C PHE A 4 70.95 -15.42 13.51
N LEU A 5 70.46 -16.31 14.39
CA LEU A 5 69.25 -17.09 14.15
C LEU A 5 68.01 -16.20 14.11
N PHE A 6 67.91 -15.21 15.00
CA PHE A 6 66.76 -14.29 15.03
C PHE A 6 66.68 -13.42 13.76
N TYR A 7 67.82 -12.90 13.30
CA TYR A 7 67.89 -12.12 12.06
C TYR A 7 67.53 -12.95 10.82
N SER A 8 67.97 -14.20 10.77
CA SER A 8 67.69 -15.09 9.64
C SER A 8 66.21 -15.46 9.55
N VAL A 9 65.55 -15.71 10.69
CA VAL A 9 64.11 -16.01 10.74
C VAL A 9 63.28 -14.77 10.40
N PHE A 10 63.71 -13.59 10.84
CA PHE A 10 63.01 -12.33 10.55
C PHE A 10 63.07 -11.95 9.05
N ILE A 11 64.22 -12.17 8.40
CA ILE A 11 64.37 -11.97 6.95
C ILE A 11 63.49 -12.95 6.16
N LEU A 12 63.43 -14.23 6.59
CA LEU A 12 62.56 -15.23 5.96
C LEU A 12 61.08 -14.86 6.08
N PHE A 13 60.67 -14.31 7.23
CA PHE A 13 59.30 -13.87 7.45
C PHE A 13 58.93 -12.67 6.56
N ILE A 14 59.82 -11.68 6.42
CA ILE A 14 59.60 -10.54 5.52
C ILE A 14 59.50 -10.99 4.05
N LEU A 15 60.37 -11.90 3.61
CA LEU A 15 60.32 -12.47 2.27
C LEU A 15 59.01 -13.24 2.02
N PHE A 16 58.51 -13.97 3.02
CA PHE A 16 57.24 -14.67 2.93
C PHE A 16 56.04 -13.70 2.83
N VAL A 17 56.03 -12.63 3.63
CA VAL A 17 54.96 -11.61 3.58
C VAL A 17 54.98 -10.88 2.22
N LEU A 18 56.15 -10.53 1.70
CA LEU A 18 56.29 -9.91 0.37
C LEU A 18 55.82 -10.86 -0.75
N PHE A 19 56.12 -12.16 -0.64
CA PHE A 19 55.66 -13.17 -1.60
C PHE A 19 54.12 -13.32 -1.59
N VAL A 20 53.49 -13.34 -0.41
CA VAL A 20 52.04 -13.40 -0.27
C VAL A 20 51.36 -12.14 -0.82
N LEU A 21 51.91 -10.96 -0.54
CA LEU A 21 51.38 -9.69 -1.08
C LEU A 21 51.50 -9.62 -2.60
N PHE A 22 52.62 -10.09 -3.17
CA PHE A 22 52.80 -10.18 -4.62
C PHE A 22 51.81 -11.15 -5.27
N PHE A 23 51.55 -12.30 -4.64
CA PHE A 23 50.59 -13.28 -5.14
C PHE A 23 49.14 -12.77 -5.07
N CYS A 24 48.77 -12.08 -3.97
CA CYS A 24 47.48 -11.40 -3.85
C CYS A 24 47.31 -10.29 -4.90
N PHE A 25 48.36 -9.54 -5.21
CA PHE A 25 48.33 -8.52 -6.26
C PHE A 25 48.11 -9.13 -7.65
N ILE A 26 48.78 -10.24 -7.96
CA ILE A 26 48.56 -10.97 -9.22
C ILE A 26 47.12 -11.50 -9.33
N LEU A 27 46.58 -12.09 -8.26
CA LEU A 27 45.20 -12.54 -8.21
C LEU A 27 44.20 -11.38 -8.39
N PHE A 28 44.47 -10.23 -7.79
CA PHE A 28 43.65 -9.03 -7.94
C PHE A 28 43.66 -8.49 -9.38
N VAL A 29 44.82 -8.46 -10.04
CA VAL A 29 44.96 -8.03 -11.44
C VAL A 29 44.29 -9.03 -12.40
N LEU A 30 44.41 -10.33 -12.15
CA LEU A 30 43.73 -11.37 -12.94
C LEU A 30 42.21 -11.29 -12.78
N PHE A 31 41.71 -11.05 -11.57
CA PHE A 31 40.28 -10.87 -11.30
C PHE A 31 39.73 -9.62 -12.01
N TYR A 32 40.47 -8.50 -11.98
CA TYR A 32 40.09 -7.28 -12.71
C TYR A 32 40.11 -7.48 -14.23
N CYS A 33 41.10 -8.19 -14.77
CA CYS A 33 41.12 -8.54 -16.19
C CYS A 33 39.93 -9.44 -16.59
N PHE A 34 39.52 -10.35 -15.70
CA PHE A 34 38.35 -11.21 -15.93
C PHE A 34 37.05 -10.40 -15.93
N ILE A 35 36.89 -9.46 -14.99
CA ILE A 35 35.73 -8.54 -14.97
C ILE A 35 35.70 -7.66 -16.21
N LEU A 36 36.85 -7.10 -16.62
CA LEU A 36 36.93 -6.27 -17.83
C LEU A 36 36.57 -7.07 -19.08
N PHE A 37 37.02 -8.33 -19.18
CA PHE A 37 36.70 -9.20 -20.30
C PHE A 37 35.20 -9.49 -20.38
N TYR A 38 34.54 -9.80 -19.26
CA TYR A 38 33.09 -10.00 -19.22
C TYR A 38 32.30 -8.72 -19.47
N PHE A 39 32.79 -7.56 -19.01
CA PHE A 39 32.18 -6.27 -19.28
C PHE A 39 32.25 -5.90 -20.77
N VAL A 40 33.39 -6.13 -21.42
CA VAL A 40 33.54 -5.94 -22.87
C VAL A 40 32.67 -6.93 -23.65
N LEU A 41 32.60 -8.19 -23.23
CA LEU A 41 31.73 -9.20 -23.86
C LEU A 41 30.24 -8.84 -23.70
N PHE A 42 29.83 -8.34 -22.52
CA PHE A 42 28.48 -7.86 -22.25
C PHE A 42 28.12 -6.63 -23.09
N CYS A 43 29.04 -5.67 -23.22
CA CYS A 43 28.88 -4.52 -24.12
C CYS A 43 28.81 -4.94 -25.59
N PHE A 44 29.57 -5.94 -26.03
CA PHE A 44 29.48 -6.50 -27.38
C PHE A 44 28.13 -7.20 -27.63
N ILE A 45 27.61 -7.94 -26.64
CA ILE A 45 26.29 -8.59 -26.73
C ILE A 45 25.18 -7.54 -26.78
N LEU A 46 25.23 -6.49 -25.95
CA LEU A 46 24.28 -5.37 -25.98
C LEU A 46 24.35 -4.62 -27.31
N PHE A 47 25.55 -4.38 -27.84
CA PHE A 47 25.74 -3.74 -29.13
C PHE A 47 25.22 -4.59 -30.29
N TYR A 48 25.43 -5.91 -30.25
CA TYR A 48 24.87 -6.83 -31.24
C TYR A 48 23.33 -6.89 -31.16
N PHE A 49 22.77 -6.83 -29.95
CA PHE A 49 21.31 -6.79 -29.73
C PHE A 49 20.69 -5.48 -30.22
N PHE A 50 21.42 -4.36 -30.14
CA PHE A 50 20.95 -3.04 -30.55
C PHE A 50 21.09 -2.80 -32.06
N VAL A 51 22.12 -3.37 -32.70
CA VAL A 51 22.42 -3.15 -34.13
C VAL A 51 21.64 -4.09 -35.06
N PHE A 52 21.29 -5.31 -34.63
CA PHE A 52 20.65 -6.30 -35.50
C PHE A 52 19.11 -6.38 -35.44
N ASN A 53 18.45 -5.53 -34.65
CA ASN A 53 17.00 -5.62 -34.41
C ASN A 53 16.18 -4.46 -35.01
N PHE A 54 16.56 -3.97 -36.19
CA PHE A 54 15.85 -2.87 -36.87
C PHE A 54 15.14 -3.25 -38.17
N ASN A 55 15.01 -4.54 -38.54
CA ASN A 55 14.37 -4.87 -39.83
C ASN A 55 13.45 -6.10 -39.91
N THR A 56 12.93 -6.58 -38.79
CA THR A 56 11.73 -7.45 -38.79
C THR A 56 11.00 -7.27 -37.47
N PHE A 57 10.13 -6.27 -37.39
CA PHE A 57 9.19 -6.10 -36.28
C PHE A 57 8.13 -7.21 -36.38
N ASP A 58 8.46 -8.38 -35.84
CA ASP A 58 7.53 -9.49 -35.71
C ASP A 58 6.57 -9.20 -34.53
N TYR A 59 5.31 -8.92 -34.86
CA TYR A 59 4.20 -8.66 -33.92
C TYR A 59 3.94 -9.83 -32.93
N SER A 60 4.63 -10.96 -33.09
CA SER A 60 4.56 -12.13 -32.22
C SER A 60 5.18 -11.90 -30.82
N LEU A 61 6.23 -11.07 -30.71
CA LEU A 61 6.87 -10.74 -29.42
C LEU A 61 6.05 -9.76 -28.57
N LEU A 62 5.27 -8.88 -29.21
CA LEU A 62 4.28 -8.02 -28.53
C LEU A 62 3.09 -8.83 -27.98
N LYS A 63 2.75 -9.95 -28.62
CA LYS A 63 1.80 -10.94 -28.08
C LYS A 63 2.39 -11.71 -26.89
N ALA A 64 3.68 -12.04 -26.92
CA ALA A 64 4.39 -12.68 -25.81
C ALA A 64 4.56 -11.72 -24.60
N PHE A 65 4.77 -10.42 -24.82
CA PHE A 65 4.75 -9.43 -23.73
C PHE A 65 3.33 -9.19 -23.17
N LYS A 66 2.28 -9.35 -23.99
CA LYS A 66 0.89 -9.38 -23.51
C LYS A 66 0.57 -10.64 -22.70
N SER A 67 1.23 -11.77 -23.00
CA SER A 67 1.10 -13.04 -22.26
C SER A 67 2.05 -13.19 -21.07
N LEU A 68 2.96 -12.23 -20.84
CA LEU A 68 3.85 -12.16 -19.68
C LEU A 68 3.37 -11.16 -18.61
N LYS A 69 2.23 -10.50 -18.83
CA LYS A 69 1.51 -9.73 -17.81
C LYS A 69 0.80 -10.54 -16.70
N PRO A 70 0.57 -11.88 -16.75
CA PRO A 70 -0.36 -12.50 -15.79
C PRO A 70 0.29 -13.17 -14.57
N VAL A 71 1.57 -12.93 -14.26
CA VAL A 71 2.24 -13.55 -13.09
C VAL A 71 2.52 -12.55 -11.95
N LEU A 72 2.05 -11.30 -12.06
CA LEU A 72 2.42 -10.22 -11.12
C LEU A 72 1.24 -9.45 -10.50
N TYR A 73 0.03 -10.03 -10.49
CA TYR A 73 -1.15 -9.38 -9.91
C TYR A 73 -1.81 -10.30 -8.86
N PHE A 74 -1.07 -10.65 -7.82
CA PHE A 74 -1.67 -10.56 -6.49
C PHE A 74 -1.58 -9.06 -6.15
N MET A 75 -2.52 -8.25 -6.65
CA MET A 75 -2.65 -6.87 -6.17
C MET A 75 -3.18 -6.96 -4.74
N SER A 76 -2.30 -7.19 -3.79
CA SER A 76 -2.58 -6.84 -2.41
C SER A 76 -2.82 -5.33 -2.40
N MET A 77 -4.04 -4.97 -2.04
CA MET A 77 -4.46 -3.58 -1.91
C MET A 77 -3.53 -2.88 -0.92
N THR A 78 -2.94 -1.74 -1.29
CA THR A 78 -1.98 -1.03 -0.42
C THR A 78 -2.56 0.30 0.07
N ILE A 79 -2.50 0.52 1.38
CA ILE A 79 -2.88 1.77 2.03
C ILE A 79 -1.62 2.51 2.47
N GLY A 80 -1.50 3.79 2.12
CA GLY A 80 -0.45 4.67 2.60
C GLY A 80 -0.81 5.30 3.94
N LEU A 81 0.11 5.28 4.89
CA LEU A 81 0.00 6.01 6.14
C LEU A 81 0.82 7.31 6.05
N ALA A 82 0.16 8.45 6.16
CA ALA A 82 0.81 9.77 6.06
C ALA A 82 0.58 10.61 7.31
N GLY A 83 1.53 11.48 7.64
CA GLY A 83 1.42 12.38 8.77
C GLY A 83 2.76 12.94 9.18
N LYS A 84 2.73 14.05 9.91
CA LYS A 84 3.94 14.67 10.46
C LYS A 84 4.56 13.81 11.57
N PRO A 85 5.85 14.01 11.91
CA PRO A 85 6.45 13.41 13.08
C PRO A 85 5.62 13.65 14.35
N ASN A 86 5.65 12.71 15.31
CA ASN A 86 4.96 12.81 16.60
C ASN A 86 3.42 12.92 16.60
N ALA A 87 2.76 12.91 15.43
CA ALA A 87 1.31 12.76 15.32
C ALA A 87 0.83 11.35 15.75
N GLY A 88 1.75 10.39 15.84
CA GLY A 88 1.47 9.00 16.22
C GLY A 88 1.37 8.02 15.05
N LYS A 89 1.88 8.40 13.87
CA LYS A 89 1.99 7.57 12.66
C LYS A 89 2.62 6.20 12.93
N SER A 90 3.83 6.15 13.49
CA SER A 90 4.51 4.88 13.77
C SER A 90 3.80 4.03 14.83
N THR A 91 3.07 4.67 15.77
CA THR A 91 2.25 3.96 16.76
C THR A 91 1.04 3.33 16.08
N PHE A 92 0.36 4.06 15.19
CA PHE A 92 -0.73 3.52 14.36
C PHE A 92 -0.24 2.35 13.52
N TYR A 93 0.88 2.50 12.82
CA TYR A 93 1.46 1.45 12.00
C TYR A 93 1.72 0.17 12.80
N LYS A 94 2.35 0.28 13.98
CA LYS A 94 2.58 -0.86 14.88
C LYS A 94 1.26 -1.48 15.36
N ALA A 95 0.30 -0.66 15.79
CA ALA A 95 -1.00 -1.12 16.23
C ALA A 95 -1.75 -1.87 15.11
N ALA A 96 -1.74 -1.34 13.88
CA ALA A 96 -2.39 -1.94 12.73
C ALA A 96 -1.73 -3.26 12.28
N THR A 97 -0.40 -3.37 12.37
CA THR A 97 0.36 -4.54 11.88
C THR A 97 0.49 -5.68 12.89
N LEU A 98 0.27 -5.45 14.18
CA LEU A 98 0.37 -6.46 15.26
C LEU A 98 -0.77 -7.50 15.28
N ALA A 99 -1.40 -7.82 14.15
CA ALA A 99 -2.53 -8.77 14.17
C ALA A 99 -2.08 -10.20 14.53
N ASP A 100 -2.76 -10.79 15.52
CA ASP A 100 -2.54 -12.14 16.07
C ASP A 100 -3.11 -13.27 15.19
N VAL A 101 -3.27 -13.06 13.88
CA VAL A 101 -3.77 -14.13 13.01
C VAL A 101 -2.60 -15.06 12.73
N GLU A 102 -2.69 -16.32 13.16
CA GLU A 102 -1.79 -17.40 12.77
C GLU A 102 -1.80 -17.56 11.25
N ILE A 103 -0.94 -16.79 10.59
CA ILE A 103 -0.89 -16.71 9.15
C ILE A 103 0.19 -17.65 8.66
N ALA A 104 -0.28 -18.65 7.92
CA ALA A 104 0.51 -19.48 7.04
C ALA A 104 1.59 -18.65 6.33
N ASN A 105 2.76 -19.25 6.13
CA ASN A 105 3.91 -18.66 5.45
C ASN A 105 3.52 -18.09 4.07
N TYR A 106 3.08 -16.82 4.01
CA TYR A 106 3.01 -16.10 2.76
C TYR A 106 4.45 -15.75 2.39
N PRO A 107 4.94 -16.17 1.22
CA PRO A 107 6.20 -15.64 0.70
C PRO A 107 6.01 -14.13 0.51
N PHE A 108 7.08 -13.34 0.59
CA PHE A 108 7.10 -11.87 0.38
C PHE A 108 7.02 -10.96 1.62
N THR A 109 7.13 -11.46 2.86
CA THR A 109 7.11 -10.62 4.08
C THR A 109 8.30 -9.65 4.26
N THR A 110 9.19 -9.48 3.29
CA THR A 110 10.38 -8.63 3.49
C THR A 110 10.90 -8.08 2.17
N ILE A 111 10.43 -6.90 1.78
CA ILE A 111 11.13 -6.10 0.76
C ILE A 111 11.52 -4.70 1.29
N HIS A 112 10.76 -4.08 2.22
CA HIS A 112 11.13 -2.77 2.80
C HIS A 112 10.74 -2.61 4.28
N ALA A 113 11.55 -1.89 5.07
CA ALA A 113 11.34 -1.65 6.52
C ALA A 113 10.03 -0.89 6.86
N ASN A 114 9.42 -0.24 5.86
CA ASN A 114 8.20 0.55 5.99
C ASN A 114 6.95 -0.16 5.44
N HIS A 115 7.06 -1.43 5.03
CA HIS A 115 5.95 -2.18 4.47
C HIS A 115 5.48 -3.28 5.44
N GLY A 116 4.18 -3.37 5.66
CA GLY A 116 3.56 -4.29 6.60
C GLY A 116 2.23 -4.80 6.11
N VAL A 117 1.68 -5.79 6.82
CA VAL A 117 0.35 -6.34 6.52
C VAL A 117 -0.59 -5.99 7.66
N THR A 118 -1.77 -5.52 7.31
CA THR A 118 -2.90 -5.36 8.24
C THR A 118 -4.13 -6.07 7.69
N TYR A 119 -5.25 -6.05 8.40
CA TYR A 119 -6.43 -6.84 8.05
C TYR A 119 -7.68 -6.00 8.09
N VAL A 120 -8.51 -6.15 7.06
CA VAL A 120 -9.93 -5.83 7.18
C VAL A 120 -10.66 -7.03 7.74
N GLN A 121 -11.74 -6.74 8.44
CA GLN A 121 -12.57 -7.75 9.09
C GLN A 121 -13.91 -7.74 8.39
N THR A 122 -14.42 -8.92 8.07
CA THR A 122 -15.77 -9.09 7.56
C THR A 122 -16.40 -10.33 8.19
N LYS A 123 -17.73 -10.41 8.19
CA LYS A 123 -18.43 -11.59 8.65
C LYS A 123 -18.14 -12.76 7.70
N CYS A 124 -17.65 -13.87 8.25
CA CYS A 124 -17.31 -15.02 7.43
C CYS A 124 -18.57 -15.76 6.97
N PRO A 125 -18.72 -16.07 5.67
CA PRO A 125 -19.83 -16.88 5.17
C PRO A 125 -19.92 -18.27 5.80
N CYS A 126 -18.84 -18.81 6.37
CA CYS A 126 -18.87 -20.11 7.05
C CYS A 126 -19.88 -20.17 8.21
N LEU A 127 -20.35 -19.01 8.71
CA LEU A 127 -21.40 -18.91 9.69
C LEU A 127 -22.74 -19.48 9.20
N GLU A 128 -22.96 -19.48 7.89
CA GLU A 128 -24.17 -19.99 7.22
C GLU A 128 -24.14 -21.52 7.00
N ARG A 129 -23.03 -22.18 7.37
CA ARG A 129 -22.82 -23.62 7.21
C ARG A 129 -22.55 -24.30 8.56
N ASP A 130 -22.83 -25.60 8.60
CA ASP A 130 -22.52 -26.43 9.79
C ASP A 130 -21.01 -26.59 10.00
N ALA A 131 -20.26 -26.74 8.91
CA ALA A 131 -18.81 -26.80 8.93
C ALA A 131 -18.21 -25.39 9.00
N ARG A 132 -17.23 -25.21 9.89
CA ARG A 132 -16.45 -23.96 10.01
C ARG A 132 -15.20 -24.01 9.15
N CYS A 133 -14.84 -22.88 8.53
CA CYS A 133 -13.56 -22.77 7.84
C CYS A 133 -12.42 -22.54 8.86
N ARG A 134 -11.19 -22.89 8.47
CA ARG A 134 -9.99 -22.70 9.31
C ARG A 134 -9.33 -21.32 9.16
N LYS A 135 -9.99 -20.42 8.43
CA LYS A 135 -9.46 -19.11 8.03
C LYS A 135 -10.24 -17.94 8.64
N CYS A 136 -11.12 -18.22 9.58
CA CYS A 136 -11.82 -17.22 10.38
C CYS A 136 -11.54 -17.49 11.87
N ASP A 137 -11.55 -16.44 12.68
CA ASP A 137 -11.59 -16.56 14.14
C ASP A 137 -12.99 -16.15 14.61
N ASN A 138 -13.67 -17.02 15.35
CA ASN A 138 -15.04 -16.80 15.85
C ASN A 138 -16.06 -16.26 14.82
N GLY A 139 -15.92 -16.66 13.55
CA GLY A 139 -16.81 -16.22 12.48
C GLY A 139 -16.44 -14.88 11.85
N ILE A 140 -15.31 -14.29 12.24
CA ILE A 140 -14.73 -13.10 11.63
C ILE A 140 -13.62 -13.52 10.66
N ARG A 141 -13.75 -13.10 9.39
CA ARG A 141 -12.73 -13.29 8.36
C ARG A 141 -11.78 -12.09 8.37
N TYR A 142 -10.50 -12.38 8.45
CA TYR A 142 -9.43 -11.40 8.30
C TYR A 142 -8.90 -11.47 6.86
N VAL A 143 -9.09 -10.41 6.09
CA VAL A 143 -8.56 -10.32 4.72
C VAL A 143 -7.30 -9.44 4.76
N PRO A 144 -6.13 -9.97 4.38
CA PRO A 144 -4.89 -9.22 4.42
C PRO A 144 -4.91 -8.08 3.42
N ILE A 145 -4.40 -6.92 3.84
CA ILE A 145 -4.09 -5.77 2.99
C ILE A 145 -2.70 -5.26 3.36
N ASP A 146 -2.05 -4.63 2.40
CA ASP A 146 -0.76 -4.01 2.64
C ASP A 146 -0.93 -2.62 3.22
N ILE A 147 -0.06 -2.27 4.16
CA ILE A 147 0.06 -0.93 4.71
C ILE A 147 1.51 -0.48 4.59
N ILE A 148 1.70 0.71 4.03
CA ILE A 148 3.01 1.32 3.87
C ILE A 148 3.11 2.58 4.72
N ASP A 149 4.16 2.66 5.51
CA ASP A 149 4.47 3.84 6.31
C ASP A 149 5.18 4.89 5.46
N VAL A 150 4.42 5.80 4.87
CA VAL A 150 4.98 6.86 4.02
C VAL A 150 5.81 7.79 4.91
N ALA A 151 7.07 8.01 4.53
CA ALA A 151 7.94 8.95 5.25
C ALA A 151 7.25 10.32 5.37
N GLY A 152 7.33 10.95 6.55
CA GLY A 152 6.61 12.18 6.83
C GLY A 152 6.97 13.30 5.85
N LEU A 153 5.96 13.97 5.31
CA LEU A 153 6.15 15.19 4.53
C LEU A 153 6.63 16.30 5.48
N VAL A 154 7.81 16.83 5.21
CA VAL A 154 8.32 18.06 5.84
C VAL A 154 7.88 19.24 4.97
N PRO A 155 7.56 20.42 5.54
CA PRO A 155 7.31 21.63 4.76
C PRO A 155 8.35 21.91 3.68
N ASP A 156 7.87 22.38 2.51
CA ASP A 156 8.65 22.60 1.29
C ASP A 156 9.26 21.33 0.66
N ALA A 157 8.63 20.18 0.89
CA ALA A 157 9.02 18.91 0.30
C ALA A 157 9.18 18.97 -1.23
N HIS A 158 8.23 19.64 -1.89
CA HIS A 158 8.19 19.85 -3.33
C HIS A 158 9.36 20.71 -3.85
N LYS A 159 9.92 21.63 -3.03
CA LYS A 159 11.00 22.55 -3.43
C LYS A 159 12.41 21.93 -3.46
N GLY A 160 12.51 20.60 -3.48
CA GLY A 160 13.80 19.91 -3.61
C GLY A 160 14.58 19.74 -2.31
N LYS A 161 13.95 19.90 -1.12
CA LYS A 161 14.55 19.60 0.20
C LYS A 161 14.78 18.10 0.48
N GLY A 162 14.72 17.25 -0.55
CA GLY A 162 15.16 15.87 -0.46
C GLY A 162 14.07 14.83 -0.26
N LEU A 163 12.83 15.06 -0.72
CA LEU A 163 11.93 13.92 -0.93
C LEU A 163 12.37 13.18 -2.18
N GLY A 164 13.25 12.21 -1.94
CA GLY A 164 13.80 11.34 -2.97
C GLY A 164 12.72 10.44 -3.61
N ASN A 165 13.15 9.67 -4.60
CA ASN A 165 12.30 8.73 -5.33
C ASN A 165 11.56 7.74 -4.42
N ALA A 166 12.11 7.42 -3.23
CA ALA A 166 11.49 6.50 -2.29
C ALA A 166 10.10 6.96 -1.79
N PHE A 167 9.92 8.25 -1.49
CA PHE A 167 8.61 8.77 -1.09
C PHE A 167 7.59 8.67 -2.23
N LEU A 168 8.05 8.89 -3.46
CA LEU A 168 7.22 8.78 -4.67
C LEU A 168 6.85 7.33 -4.93
N ASP A 169 7.78 6.40 -4.73
CA ASP A 169 7.53 4.97 -4.86
C ASP A 169 6.50 4.48 -3.82
N ASP A 170 6.61 4.95 -2.57
CA ASP A 170 5.69 4.60 -1.49
C ASP A 170 4.27 5.13 -1.77
N LEU A 171 4.16 6.40 -2.16
CA LEU A 171 2.87 6.99 -2.54
C LEU A 171 2.29 6.37 -3.81
N ARG A 172 3.11 6.03 -4.81
CA ARG A 172 2.65 5.40 -6.06
C ARG A 172 1.91 4.10 -5.78
N GLN A 173 2.39 3.32 -4.82
CA GLN A 173 1.80 2.03 -4.44
C GLN A 173 0.47 2.21 -3.69
N ALA A 174 0.33 3.30 -2.92
CA ALA A 174 -0.87 3.55 -2.13
C ALA A 174 -2.10 3.85 -3.01
N GLN A 175 -3.19 3.10 -2.80
CA GLN A 175 -4.49 3.34 -3.42
C GLN A 175 -5.35 4.31 -2.60
N ALA A 176 -5.17 4.33 -1.29
CA ALA A 176 -5.78 5.29 -0.38
C ALA A 176 -4.76 5.75 0.67
N ILE A 177 -5.01 6.90 1.30
CA ILE A 177 -4.15 7.44 2.35
C ILE A 177 -4.93 7.58 3.66
N ILE A 178 -4.40 7.00 4.72
CA ILE A 178 -4.80 7.31 6.10
C ILE A 178 -3.89 8.42 6.60
N HIS A 179 -4.44 9.63 6.71
CA HIS A 179 -3.70 10.76 7.23
C HIS A 179 -3.84 10.85 8.75
N VAL A 180 -2.78 10.46 9.47
CA VAL A 180 -2.69 10.55 10.92
C VAL A 180 -2.38 11.98 11.32
N VAL A 181 -3.30 12.60 12.06
CA VAL A 181 -3.17 13.96 12.60
C VAL A 181 -3.23 13.92 14.12
N ASP A 182 -2.54 14.86 14.76
CA ASP A 182 -2.55 15.01 16.21
C ASP A 182 -3.81 15.78 16.65
N ALA A 183 -4.88 15.09 17.01
CA ALA A 183 -6.15 15.73 17.40
C ALA A 183 -6.02 16.61 18.64
N SER A 184 -4.98 16.43 19.45
CA SER A 184 -4.77 17.26 20.64
C SER A 184 -4.24 18.66 20.31
N GLY A 185 -3.78 18.89 19.08
CA GLY A 185 -3.07 20.14 18.73
C GLY A 185 -1.79 20.33 19.54
N GLY A 186 -1.23 19.26 20.10
CA GLY A 186 -0.02 19.30 20.94
C GLY A 186 1.29 19.22 20.14
N THR A 187 1.24 19.48 18.83
CA THR A 187 2.40 19.47 17.93
C THR A 187 2.33 20.63 16.93
N ASP A 188 3.47 21.26 16.66
CA ASP A 188 3.60 22.30 15.63
C ASP A 188 3.65 21.70 14.21
N ALA A 189 3.88 22.52 13.17
CA ALA A 189 3.92 22.08 11.77
C ALA A 189 5.07 21.10 11.44
N GLU A 190 6.16 21.13 12.22
CA GLU A 190 7.31 20.22 12.05
C GLU A 190 7.16 18.94 12.88
N GLY A 191 6.17 18.90 13.77
CA GLY A 191 5.91 17.81 14.69
C GLY A 191 6.61 17.98 16.03
N ASN A 192 7.15 19.15 16.36
CA ASN A 192 7.72 19.39 17.68
C ASN A 192 6.60 19.52 18.73
N PRO A 193 6.77 18.98 19.95
CA PRO A 193 5.78 19.10 21.01
C PRO A 193 5.54 20.56 21.43
N ILE A 194 4.27 20.93 21.55
CA ILE A 194 3.81 22.22 22.08
C ILE A 194 2.64 21.97 23.03
N ASP A 195 2.14 23.03 23.68
CA ASP A 195 0.98 22.92 24.56
C ASP A 195 -0.27 22.44 23.82
N ILE A 196 -1.07 21.62 24.51
CA ILE A 196 -2.30 21.03 23.97
C ILE A 196 -3.28 22.15 23.59
N GLY A 197 -3.86 22.04 22.38
CA GLY A 197 -4.81 23.00 21.83
C GLY A 197 -4.17 24.25 21.21
N THR A 198 -2.83 24.36 21.20
CA THR A 198 -2.13 25.48 20.55
C THR A 198 -1.98 25.26 19.04
N GLY A 199 -1.65 24.04 18.61
CA GLY A 199 -1.58 23.68 17.19
C GLY A 199 -2.95 23.54 16.54
N SER A 200 -2.99 23.62 15.21
CA SER A 200 -4.24 23.44 14.43
C SER A 200 -4.19 22.16 13.59
N PRO A 201 -4.83 21.07 14.06
CA PRO A 201 -4.86 19.81 13.31
C PRO A 201 -5.58 19.93 11.96
N ALA A 202 -6.57 20.83 11.87
CA ALA A 202 -7.25 21.14 10.61
C ALA A 202 -6.31 21.81 9.58
N ALA A 203 -5.33 22.60 10.03
CA ALA A 203 -4.30 23.16 9.16
C ALA A 203 -3.35 22.07 8.64
N ASP A 204 -3.00 21.08 9.47
CA ASP A 204 -2.17 19.94 9.04
C ASP A 204 -2.84 19.16 7.89
N VAL A 205 -4.16 18.96 7.96
CA VAL A 205 -4.93 18.30 6.88
C VAL A 205 -4.84 19.08 5.57
N LYS A 206 -5.04 20.41 5.62
CA LYS A 206 -4.98 21.27 4.44
C LYS A 206 -3.56 21.35 3.86
N PHE A 207 -2.56 21.31 4.73
CA PHE A 207 -1.16 21.31 4.34
C PHE A 207 -0.81 20.06 3.51
N LEU A 208 -1.17 18.86 3.98
CA LEU A 208 -0.89 17.64 3.24
C LEU A 208 -1.58 17.61 1.87
N ASP A 209 -2.83 18.08 1.79
CA ASP A 209 -3.55 18.21 0.53
C ASP A 209 -2.80 19.09 -0.46
N TYR A 210 -2.43 20.30 -0.02
CA TYR A 210 -1.73 21.26 -0.84
C TYR A 210 -0.38 20.72 -1.33
N GLU A 211 0.39 20.07 -0.47
CA GLU A 211 1.70 19.50 -0.84
C GLU A 211 1.57 18.42 -1.92
N LEU A 212 0.60 17.51 -1.80
CA LEU A 212 0.36 16.47 -2.81
C LEU A 212 -0.11 17.06 -4.15
N GLU A 213 -0.96 18.08 -4.11
CA GLU A 213 -1.48 18.76 -5.29
C GLU A 213 -0.39 19.54 -6.03
N MET A 214 0.41 20.30 -5.31
CA MET A 214 1.54 21.05 -5.86
C MET A 214 2.62 20.13 -6.41
N TRP A 215 2.86 18.99 -5.76
CA TRP A 215 3.76 17.98 -6.28
C TRP A 215 3.31 17.43 -7.64
N LEU A 216 2.03 17.05 -7.80
CA LEU A 216 1.49 16.61 -9.08
C LEU A 216 1.58 17.71 -10.14
N PHE A 217 1.27 18.95 -9.76
CA PHE A 217 1.41 20.12 -10.62
C PHE A 217 2.85 20.29 -11.10
N GLU A 218 3.85 20.18 -10.23
CA GLU A 218 5.24 20.31 -10.62
C GLU A 218 5.68 19.24 -11.62
N ILE A 219 5.25 17.98 -11.44
CA ILE A 219 5.56 16.92 -12.41
C ILE A 219 4.96 17.27 -13.78
N LEU A 220 3.69 17.66 -13.80
CA LEU A 220 2.98 17.99 -15.03
C LEU A 220 3.57 19.22 -15.73
N ASN A 221 3.89 20.28 -14.96
CA ASN A 221 4.32 21.58 -15.46
C ASN A 221 5.73 21.54 -16.07
N ARG A 222 6.65 20.71 -15.53
CA ARG A 222 8.06 20.62 -15.99
C ARG A 222 8.24 20.55 -17.51
N ASN A 223 7.37 19.81 -18.20
CA ASN A 223 7.45 19.62 -19.65
C ASN A 223 6.17 20.05 -20.41
N TRP A 224 5.25 20.74 -19.75
CA TRP A 224 3.92 21.02 -20.31
C TRP A 224 3.96 21.82 -21.61
N SER A 225 4.85 22.81 -21.71
CA SER A 225 4.98 23.65 -22.90
C SER A 225 5.36 22.88 -24.18
N LYS A 226 6.16 21.82 -24.05
CA LYS A 226 6.54 20.93 -25.16
C LYS A 226 5.43 19.92 -25.44
N LEU A 227 4.86 19.34 -24.39
CA LEU A 227 3.79 18.33 -24.50
C LEU A 227 2.53 18.91 -25.13
N SER A 228 2.09 20.10 -24.72
CA SER A 228 0.91 20.78 -25.28
C SER A 228 1.03 21.10 -26.77
N ARG A 229 2.24 21.40 -27.27
CA ARG A 229 2.51 21.55 -28.71
C ARG A 229 2.46 20.20 -29.43
N LYS A 230 3.06 19.16 -28.83
CA LYS A 230 3.07 17.80 -29.38
C LYS A 230 1.66 17.22 -29.49
N ILE A 231 0.82 17.41 -28.45
CA ILE A 231 -0.59 16.99 -28.44
C ILE A 231 -1.33 17.52 -29.67
N LYS A 232 -1.17 18.81 -29.99
CA LYS A 232 -1.81 19.44 -31.15
C LYS A 232 -1.23 18.97 -32.49
N ALA A 233 0.10 18.85 -32.58
CA ALA A 233 0.78 18.48 -33.81
C ALA A 233 0.56 17.02 -34.23
N GLU A 234 0.55 16.10 -33.26
CA GLU A 234 0.40 14.66 -33.48
C GLU A 234 -1.02 14.15 -33.22
N ASN A 235 -1.96 15.05 -32.86
CA ASN A 235 -3.35 14.72 -32.49
C ASN A 235 -3.43 13.62 -31.41
N LEU A 236 -2.59 13.74 -30.38
CA LEU A 236 -2.55 12.80 -29.25
C LEU A 236 -3.74 13.04 -28.32
N LYS A 237 -4.17 12.00 -27.64
CA LYS A 237 -5.19 12.10 -26.59
C LYS A 237 -4.59 12.70 -25.33
N LEU A 238 -5.29 13.67 -24.77
CA LEU A 238 -4.83 14.47 -23.65
C LEU A 238 -4.72 13.62 -22.36
N GLU A 239 -5.71 12.77 -22.13
CA GLU A 239 -5.80 11.85 -21.00
C GLU A 239 -4.64 10.84 -20.99
N GLU A 240 -4.22 10.34 -22.15
CA GLU A 240 -3.09 9.42 -22.29
C GLU A 240 -1.77 10.14 -21.95
N VAL A 241 -1.57 11.37 -22.46
CA VAL A 241 -0.35 12.15 -22.17
C VAL A 241 -0.23 12.53 -20.70
N ILE A 242 -1.35 12.92 -20.06
CA ILE A 242 -1.36 13.24 -18.62
C ILE A 242 -1.07 12.00 -17.79
N ALA A 243 -1.72 10.87 -18.10
CA ALA A 243 -1.48 9.61 -17.41
C ALA A 243 -0.02 9.14 -17.57
N ASP A 244 0.56 9.29 -18.76
CA ASP A 244 1.96 8.94 -19.00
C ASP A 244 2.92 9.81 -18.16
N GLN A 245 2.70 11.13 -18.10
CA GLN A 245 3.51 12.03 -17.28
C GLN A 245 3.39 11.75 -15.78
N LEU A 246 2.18 11.40 -15.32
CA LEU A 246 1.90 11.16 -13.91
C LEU A 246 1.89 9.67 -13.54
N SER A 247 2.38 8.80 -14.44
CA SER A 247 2.45 7.35 -14.22
C SER A 247 3.29 6.98 -13.00
N GLY A 248 4.35 7.76 -12.73
CA GLY A 248 5.18 7.65 -11.53
C GLY A 248 4.44 7.92 -10.21
N ALA A 249 3.27 8.58 -10.26
CA ALA A 249 2.38 8.80 -9.12
C ALA A 249 1.22 7.77 -9.06
N GLY A 250 1.18 6.82 -10.00
CA GLY A 250 0.12 5.82 -10.09
C GLY A 250 -1.17 6.37 -10.70
N ILE A 251 -1.09 7.45 -11.50
CA ILE A 251 -2.25 8.01 -12.20
C ILE A 251 -2.55 7.19 -13.44
N THR A 252 -3.81 6.80 -13.60
CA THR A 252 -4.31 6.04 -14.75
C THR A 252 -4.97 6.97 -15.75
N VAL A 253 -5.22 6.47 -16.97
CA VAL A 253 -5.99 7.19 -18.00
C VAL A 253 -7.40 7.52 -17.49
N GLU A 254 -8.00 6.64 -16.70
CA GLU A 254 -9.32 6.84 -16.11
C GLU A 254 -9.35 8.04 -15.15
N HIS A 255 -8.34 8.17 -14.28
CA HIS A 255 -8.20 9.34 -13.40
C HIS A 255 -8.05 10.64 -14.19
N ALA A 256 -7.20 10.62 -15.23
CA ALA A 256 -6.98 11.80 -16.07
C ALA A 256 -8.24 12.19 -16.84
N LEU A 257 -8.95 11.21 -17.41
CA LEU A 257 -10.19 11.43 -18.15
C LEU A 257 -11.28 12.00 -17.25
N PHE A 258 -11.47 11.44 -16.05
CA PHE A 258 -12.42 11.96 -15.07
C PHE A 258 -12.10 13.42 -14.71
N ALA A 259 -10.83 13.71 -14.39
CA ALA A 259 -10.42 15.06 -14.00
C ALA A 259 -10.61 16.08 -15.13
N LEU A 260 -10.33 15.71 -16.38
CA LEU A 260 -10.57 16.56 -17.55
C LEU A 260 -12.06 16.86 -17.75
N HIS A 261 -12.92 15.88 -17.51
CA HIS A 261 -14.36 16.04 -17.60
C HIS A 261 -14.88 16.98 -16.49
N GLU A 262 -14.48 16.73 -15.24
CA GLU A 262 -14.92 17.50 -14.07
C GLU A 262 -14.47 18.97 -14.15
N THR A 263 -13.21 19.20 -14.53
CA THR A 263 -12.66 20.57 -14.70
C THR A 263 -13.09 21.25 -16.00
N LYS A 264 -13.69 20.50 -16.94
CA LYS A 264 -14.04 20.95 -18.30
C LYS A 264 -12.83 21.41 -19.14
N LEU A 265 -11.62 21.10 -18.70
CA LEU A 265 -10.38 21.48 -19.40
C LEU A 265 -10.18 20.72 -20.71
N GLY A 266 -10.85 19.57 -20.89
CA GLY A 266 -10.86 18.86 -22.18
C GLY A 266 -11.42 19.69 -23.33
N ASN A 267 -12.24 20.71 -23.05
CA ASN A 267 -12.80 21.60 -24.07
C ASN A 267 -11.88 22.79 -24.42
N LYS A 268 -10.79 22.98 -23.66
CA LYS A 268 -9.84 24.07 -23.83
C LYS A 268 -8.56 23.52 -24.45
N GLU A 269 -7.99 24.24 -25.42
CA GLU A 269 -6.70 23.86 -25.98
C GLU A 269 -5.62 23.83 -24.88
N ALA A 270 -4.89 22.72 -24.79
CA ALA A 270 -3.85 22.48 -23.79
C ALA A 270 -2.77 23.58 -23.72
N GLN A 271 -2.55 24.30 -24.82
CA GLN A 271 -1.57 25.41 -24.91
C GLN A 271 -2.03 26.68 -24.17
N HIS A 272 -3.33 26.82 -23.91
CA HIS A 272 -3.91 27.98 -23.24
C HIS A 272 -4.20 27.74 -21.76
N TRP A 273 -3.82 26.58 -21.23
CA TRP A 273 -3.99 26.28 -19.82
C TRP A 273 -3.11 27.21 -18.99
N THR A 274 -3.71 27.84 -17.97
CA THR A 274 -2.97 28.63 -16.99
C THR A 274 -2.41 27.73 -15.90
N GLU A 275 -1.58 28.28 -15.02
CA GLU A 275 -1.11 27.54 -13.86
C GLU A 275 -2.28 27.16 -12.93
N GLU A 276 -3.26 28.04 -12.76
CA GLU A 276 -4.46 27.76 -11.95
C GLU A 276 -5.30 26.62 -12.53
N ASP A 277 -5.41 26.53 -13.86
CA ASP A 277 -6.09 25.41 -14.53
C ASP A 277 -5.39 24.08 -14.20
N MET A 278 -4.05 24.05 -14.32
CA MET A 278 -3.26 22.85 -14.04
C MET A 278 -3.32 22.45 -12.56
N VAL A 279 -3.26 23.42 -11.63
CA VAL A 279 -3.44 23.15 -10.21
C VAL A 279 -4.81 22.51 -9.98
N THR A 280 -5.88 23.13 -10.48
CA THR A 280 -7.26 22.64 -10.32
C THR A 280 -7.41 21.21 -10.86
N LEU A 281 -6.81 20.91 -12.03
CA LEU A 281 -6.76 19.56 -12.57
C LEU A 281 -6.07 18.58 -11.61
N CYS A 282 -4.91 18.95 -11.08
CA CYS A 282 -4.18 18.14 -10.12
C CYS A 282 -4.96 17.92 -8.82
N GLN A 283 -5.77 18.88 -8.36
CA GLN A 283 -6.65 18.70 -7.19
C GLN A 283 -7.67 17.59 -7.43
N VAL A 284 -8.31 17.58 -8.60
CA VAL A 284 -9.29 16.54 -8.96
C VAL A 284 -8.59 15.20 -9.15
N ILE A 285 -7.47 15.15 -9.86
CA ILE A 285 -6.67 13.93 -10.03
C ILE A 285 -6.29 13.34 -8.67
N ARG A 286 -5.80 14.16 -7.74
CA ARG A 286 -5.40 13.73 -6.40
C ARG A 286 -6.58 13.13 -5.63
N LYS A 287 -7.74 13.80 -5.64
CA LYS A 287 -8.94 13.33 -4.91
C LYS A 287 -9.39 11.95 -5.40
N GLU A 288 -9.36 11.72 -6.71
CA GLU A 288 -9.76 10.44 -7.31
C GLU A 288 -8.70 9.34 -7.13
N SER A 289 -7.42 9.67 -7.37
CA SER A 289 -6.35 8.66 -7.40
C SER A 289 -5.75 8.33 -6.04
N LYS A 290 -5.96 9.21 -5.05
CA LYS A 290 -5.45 9.10 -3.67
C LYS A 290 -6.53 9.61 -2.71
N PRO A 291 -7.71 8.96 -2.63
CA PRO A 291 -8.71 9.29 -1.62
C PRO A 291 -8.11 9.16 -0.22
N MET A 292 -8.55 10.04 0.69
CA MET A 292 -7.93 10.18 2.01
C MET A 292 -8.98 10.20 3.12
N ILE A 293 -8.66 9.52 4.22
CA ILE A 293 -9.37 9.68 5.49
C ILE A 293 -8.45 10.30 6.54
N ILE A 294 -9.05 10.95 7.53
CA ILE A 294 -8.31 11.56 8.63
C ILE A 294 -8.41 10.68 9.86
N ALA A 295 -7.28 10.18 10.33
CA ALA A 295 -7.14 9.47 11.59
C ALA A 295 -6.72 10.48 12.67
N ALA A 296 -7.71 11.04 13.36
CA ALA A 296 -7.55 12.05 14.40
C ALA A 296 -7.06 11.40 15.71
N ASN A 297 -5.74 11.23 15.81
CA ASN A 297 -5.08 10.48 16.87
C ASN A 297 -4.92 11.30 18.16
N LYS A 298 -4.69 10.61 19.28
CA LYS A 298 -4.65 11.18 20.64
C LYS A 298 -5.99 11.81 21.04
N CYS A 299 -7.10 11.22 20.59
CA CYS A 299 -8.43 11.70 20.92
C CYS A 299 -8.72 11.69 22.43
N ASP A 300 -8.01 10.86 23.20
CA ASP A 300 -8.03 10.78 24.66
C ASP A 300 -7.70 12.10 25.36
N VAL A 301 -6.83 12.91 24.76
CA VAL A 301 -6.36 14.19 25.34
C VAL A 301 -6.78 15.40 24.50
N ALA A 302 -7.58 15.18 23.46
CA ALA A 302 -7.97 16.22 22.52
C ALA A 302 -9.06 17.14 23.11
N PRO A 303 -8.86 18.48 23.09
CA PRO A 303 -9.90 19.44 23.44
C PRO A 303 -11.10 19.37 22.49
N GLU A 304 -12.31 19.63 22.98
CA GLU A 304 -13.52 19.62 22.13
C GLU A 304 -13.46 20.64 20.98
N LYS A 305 -12.76 21.76 21.19
CA LYS A 305 -12.51 22.76 20.13
C LYS A 305 -11.79 22.14 18.93
N THR A 306 -10.68 21.43 19.14
CA THR A 306 -9.90 20.85 18.03
C THR A 306 -10.64 19.69 17.38
N LYS A 307 -11.44 18.93 18.14
CA LYS A 307 -12.34 17.90 17.59
C LYS A 307 -13.40 18.50 16.66
N SER A 308 -14.01 19.61 17.04
CA SER A 308 -14.98 20.33 16.20
C SER A 308 -14.31 20.82 14.91
N GLU A 309 -13.17 21.50 15.01
CA GLU A 309 -12.42 21.99 13.85
C GLU A 309 -12.04 20.86 12.88
N LEU A 310 -11.65 19.70 13.40
CA LEU A 310 -11.35 18.51 12.60
C LEU A 310 -12.58 17.92 11.92
N SER A 311 -13.74 17.96 12.57
CA SER A 311 -14.99 17.44 11.99
C SER A 311 -15.46 18.28 10.80
N ASP A 312 -15.08 19.57 10.77
CA ASP A 312 -15.48 20.53 9.73
C ASP A 312 -14.54 20.57 8.51
N VAL A 313 -13.52 19.69 8.42
CA VAL A 313 -12.54 19.70 7.30
C VAL A 313 -13.09 19.14 5.98
N GLY A 314 -14.34 18.68 5.96
CA GLY A 314 -15.00 18.19 4.74
C GLY A 314 -14.51 16.82 4.24
N LYS A 315 -13.97 16.00 5.14
CA LYS A 315 -13.50 14.63 4.86
C LYS A 315 -13.95 13.66 5.96
N PRO A 316 -13.97 12.34 5.70
CA PRO A 316 -14.19 11.35 6.76
C PRO A 316 -13.10 11.47 7.82
N VAL A 317 -13.52 11.80 9.04
CA VAL A 317 -12.65 11.94 10.22
C VAL A 317 -13.03 10.88 11.24
N ILE A 318 -12.04 10.11 11.66
CA ILE A 318 -12.20 9.07 12.67
C ILE A 318 -11.26 9.41 13.82
N PHE A 319 -11.86 9.63 15.00
CA PHE A 319 -11.12 9.83 16.23
C PHE A 319 -10.55 8.51 16.71
N ILE A 320 -9.24 8.49 16.93
CA ILE A 320 -8.52 7.27 17.31
C ILE A 320 -7.59 7.50 18.50
N SER A 321 -7.27 6.38 19.16
CA SER A 321 -6.13 6.31 20.06
C SER A 321 -5.27 5.11 19.68
N ALA A 322 -4.25 5.37 18.86
CA ALA A 322 -3.31 4.34 18.41
C ALA A 322 -2.52 3.73 19.58
N ALA A 323 -2.26 4.52 20.63
CA ALA A 323 -1.60 4.04 21.84
C ALA A 323 -2.47 3.03 22.60
N ALA A 324 -3.76 3.30 22.74
CA ALA A 324 -4.70 2.38 23.37
C ALA A 324 -4.80 1.06 22.60
N GLU A 325 -4.93 1.11 21.26
CA GLU A 325 -4.96 -0.09 20.42
C GLU A 325 -3.67 -0.92 20.57
N LEU A 326 -2.51 -0.26 20.56
CA LEU A 326 -1.23 -0.93 20.74
C LEU A 326 -1.13 -1.64 22.10
N VAL A 327 -1.61 -1.00 23.18
CA VAL A 327 -1.65 -1.58 24.52
C VAL A 327 -2.56 -2.81 24.56
N LEU A 328 -3.78 -2.71 24.03
CA LEU A 328 -4.74 -3.83 24.02
C LEU A 328 -4.21 -5.02 23.23
N LYS A 329 -3.67 -4.80 22.03
CA LYS A 329 -3.09 -5.88 21.21
C LYS A 329 -1.86 -6.50 21.88
N SER A 330 -1.00 -5.69 22.48
CA SER A 330 0.18 -6.21 23.21
C SER A 330 -0.23 -7.03 24.44
N ALA A 331 -1.26 -6.61 25.17
CA ALA A 331 -1.80 -7.34 26.31
C ALA A 331 -2.50 -8.64 25.90
N SER A 332 -3.22 -8.62 24.77
CA SER A 332 -3.86 -9.81 24.18
C SER A 332 -2.82 -10.85 23.76
N LYS A 333 -1.78 -10.42 23.05
CA LYS A 333 -0.66 -11.25 22.65
C LYS A 333 0.10 -11.85 23.85
N ALA A 334 0.15 -11.12 24.96
CA ALA A 334 0.74 -11.61 26.21
C ALA A 334 -0.18 -12.58 26.99
N GLY A 335 -1.40 -12.85 26.49
CA GLY A 335 -2.39 -13.70 27.15
C GLY A 335 -3.02 -13.09 28.41
N LEU A 336 -2.88 -11.77 28.62
CA LEU A 336 -3.41 -11.09 29.80
C LEU A 336 -4.89 -10.74 29.64
N ILE A 337 -5.30 -10.43 28.41
CA ILE A 337 -6.68 -10.11 28.06
C ILE A 337 -7.10 -10.88 26.80
N LYS A 338 -8.40 -10.98 26.57
CA LYS A 338 -9.00 -11.34 25.30
C LYS A 338 -9.54 -10.07 24.65
N TYR A 339 -9.00 -9.70 23.51
CA TYR A 339 -9.40 -8.50 22.77
C TYR A 339 -9.40 -8.79 21.27
N ILE A 340 -10.49 -8.43 20.59
CA ILE A 340 -10.56 -8.45 19.13
C ILE A 340 -10.32 -7.02 18.65
N PRO A 341 -9.37 -6.78 17.73
CA PRO A 341 -9.08 -5.42 17.24
C PRO A 341 -10.33 -4.70 16.74
N GLY A 342 -10.63 -3.54 17.33
CA GLY A 342 -11.80 -2.74 16.99
C GLY A 342 -13.01 -2.90 17.92
N ASP A 343 -13.01 -3.90 18.82
CA ASP A 343 -14.07 -4.06 19.81
C ASP A 343 -14.07 -2.91 20.83
N ASP A 344 -15.25 -2.66 21.41
CA ASP A 344 -15.46 -1.64 22.45
C ASP A 344 -15.24 -2.17 23.88
N HIS A 345 -14.87 -3.43 24.03
CA HIS A 345 -14.59 -4.09 25.30
C HIS A 345 -13.49 -5.14 25.17
N PHE A 346 -12.97 -5.59 26.32
CA PHE A 346 -12.02 -6.69 26.41
C PHE A 346 -12.27 -7.47 27.70
N GLU A 347 -11.90 -8.76 27.71
CA GLU A 347 -12.03 -9.62 28.89
C GLU A 347 -10.66 -9.82 29.55
N ILE A 348 -10.55 -9.69 30.87
CA ILE A 348 -9.29 -9.95 31.58
C ILE A 348 -9.18 -11.44 31.86
N LEU A 349 -8.08 -12.07 31.39
CA LEU A 349 -7.83 -13.50 31.55
C LEU A 349 -6.76 -13.80 32.61
N GLY A 350 -5.81 -12.90 32.80
CA GLY A 350 -4.63 -13.09 33.67
C GLY A 350 -4.60 -12.19 34.90
N THR A 351 -3.63 -12.45 35.79
CA THR A 351 -3.33 -11.56 36.92
C THR A 351 -2.57 -10.34 36.44
N LEU A 352 -3.11 -9.15 36.69
CA LEU A 352 -2.51 -7.88 36.29
C LEU A 352 -1.73 -7.27 37.46
N THR A 353 -0.64 -6.56 37.14
CA THR A 353 0.01 -5.67 38.10
C THR A 353 -0.86 -4.42 38.33
N PRO A 354 -0.73 -3.72 39.48
CA PRO A 354 -1.50 -2.50 39.74
C PRO A 354 -1.33 -1.40 38.66
N ALA A 355 -0.14 -1.34 38.05
CA ALA A 355 0.14 -0.41 36.95
C ALA A 355 -0.60 -0.81 35.65
N GLN A 356 -0.61 -2.10 35.31
CA GLN A 356 -1.36 -2.62 34.15
C GLN A 356 -2.87 -2.44 34.33
N GLU A 357 -3.38 -2.71 35.53
CA GLU A 357 -4.80 -2.52 35.85
C GLU A 357 -5.20 -1.04 35.71
N LYS A 358 -4.39 -0.12 36.24
CA LYS A 358 -4.64 1.32 36.09
C LYS A 358 -4.64 1.75 34.61
N GLY A 359 -3.68 1.26 33.83
CA GLY A 359 -3.59 1.55 32.39
C GLY A 359 -4.81 1.02 31.61
N LEU A 360 -5.21 -0.23 31.86
CA LEU A 360 -6.37 -0.84 31.20
C LEU A 360 -7.69 -0.14 31.57
N LYS A 361 -7.87 0.32 32.82
CA LYS A 361 -9.03 1.13 33.22
C LYS A 361 -9.12 2.46 32.46
N SER A 362 -7.98 3.13 32.23
CA SER A 362 -7.97 4.34 31.41
C SER A 362 -8.35 4.06 29.95
N VAL A 363 -7.91 2.93 29.41
CA VAL A 363 -8.30 2.50 28.05
C VAL A 363 -9.78 2.14 27.98
N GLU A 364 -10.33 1.46 28.98
CA GLU A 364 -11.75 1.08 29.04
C GLU A 364 -12.67 2.31 28.96
N HIS A 365 -12.36 3.39 29.68
CA HIS A 365 -13.10 4.65 29.57
C HIS A 365 -13.04 5.26 28.15
N LEU A 366 -11.89 5.14 27.47
CA LEU A 366 -11.76 5.55 26.09
C LEU A 366 -12.63 4.69 25.16
N LEU A 367 -12.63 3.37 25.32
CA LEU A 367 -13.44 2.47 24.50
C LEU A 367 -14.94 2.79 24.63
N GLN A 368 -15.42 3.09 25.84
CA GLN A 368 -16.82 3.45 26.07
C GLN A 368 -17.20 4.80 25.45
N SER A 369 -16.32 5.80 25.54
CA SER A 369 -16.59 7.14 25.01
C SER A 369 -16.48 7.23 23.48
N ASN A 370 -15.64 6.41 22.85
CA ASN A 370 -15.34 6.46 21.42
C ASN A 370 -15.88 5.25 20.64
N HIS A 371 -16.57 4.32 21.31
CA HIS A 371 -17.02 3.03 20.74
C HIS A 371 -15.87 2.25 20.09
N GLY A 372 -14.80 2.05 20.85
CA GLY A 372 -13.56 1.41 20.41
C GLY A 372 -12.37 2.37 20.26
N THR A 373 -11.21 1.83 19.88
CA THR A 373 -9.98 2.63 19.68
C THR A 373 -9.95 3.40 18.38
N GLY A 374 -10.82 3.03 17.42
CA GLY A 374 -10.97 3.65 16.10
C GLY A 374 -9.91 3.25 15.06
N VAL A 375 -8.83 2.54 15.41
CA VAL A 375 -7.79 2.12 14.45
C VAL A 375 -8.34 1.16 13.40
N GLN A 376 -9.05 0.11 13.84
CA GLN A 376 -9.68 -0.85 12.92
C GLN A 376 -10.75 -0.17 12.06
N LYS A 377 -11.49 0.79 12.62
CA LYS A 377 -12.48 1.60 11.91
C LYS A 377 -11.83 2.45 10.81
N CYS A 378 -10.65 3.04 11.03
CA CYS A 378 -9.90 3.71 9.97
C CYS A 378 -9.56 2.76 8.82
N ILE A 379 -9.11 1.55 9.13
CA ILE A 379 -8.78 0.56 8.10
C ILE A 379 -10.04 0.17 7.31
N HIS A 380 -11.16 -0.10 8.00
CA HIS A 380 -12.42 -0.41 7.34
C HIS A 380 -12.94 0.75 6.48
N GLU A 381 -12.92 1.99 6.98
CA GLU A 381 -13.35 3.16 6.22
C GLU A 381 -12.46 3.39 5.00
N ALA A 382 -11.15 3.17 5.12
CA ALA A 382 -10.22 3.25 4.00
C ALA A 382 -10.55 2.24 2.90
N VAL A 383 -10.94 1.01 3.26
CA VAL A 383 -11.15 -0.10 2.31
C VAL A 383 -12.59 -0.13 1.79
N PHE A 384 -13.56 -0.19 2.70
CA PHE A 384 -14.97 -0.38 2.37
C PHE A 384 -15.70 0.95 2.15
N GLY A 385 -15.23 2.04 2.76
CA GLY A 385 -15.82 3.38 2.63
C GLY A 385 -15.32 4.09 1.38
N ILE A 386 -14.08 4.60 1.42
CA ILE A 386 -13.57 5.48 0.35
C ILE A 386 -13.09 4.74 -0.90
N LEU A 387 -12.55 3.51 -0.77
CA LEU A 387 -12.17 2.68 -1.92
C LEU A 387 -13.35 1.86 -2.46
N ASP A 388 -14.47 1.84 -1.74
CA ASP A 388 -15.70 1.11 -2.06
C ASP A 388 -15.45 -0.35 -2.46
N MET A 389 -14.64 -1.04 -1.67
CA MET A 389 -14.32 -2.44 -1.86
C MET A 389 -15.38 -3.35 -1.21
N ILE A 390 -15.50 -4.56 -1.72
CA ILE A 390 -16.30 -5.66 -1.16
C ILE A 390 -15.45 -6.93 -1.10
N VAL A 391 -15.81 -7.85 -0.19
CA VAL A 391 -15.14 -9.14 -0.05
C VAL A 391 -15.94 -10.23 -0.74
N VAL A 392 -15.30 -10.94 -1.67
CA VAL A 392 -15.92 -12.07 -2.40
C VAL A 392 -15.09 -13.33 -2.21
N TYR A 393 -15.76 -14.48 -2.16
CA TYR A 393 -15.18 -15.78 -1.81
C TYR A 393 -15.29 -16.74 -3.00
N PRO A 394 -14.24 -16.85 -3.83
CA PRO A 394 -14.24 -17.83 -4.90
C PRO A 394 -14.10 -19.25 -4.33
N VAL A 395 -14.86 -20.19 -4.89
CA VAL A 395 -14.83 -21.61 -4.52
C VAL A 395 -14.82 -22.48 -5.77
N GLU A 396 -14.33 -23.71 -5.66
CA GLU A 396 -14.35 -24.67 -6.77
C GLU A 396 -15.53 -25.64 -6.69
N ASP A 397 -15.92 -26.00 -5.46
CA ASP A 397 -17.10 -26.81 -5.16
C ASP A 397 -18.16 -25.93 -4.47
N GLU A 398 -19.25 -25.65 -5.19
CA GLU A 398 -20.40 -24.86 -4.74
C GLU A 398 -21.24 -25.59 -3.66
N GLY A 399 -21.16 -26.92 -3.58
CA GLY A 399 -21.83 -27.71 -2.56
C GLY A 399 -21.13 -27.61 -1.21
N LYS A 400 -19.80 -27.75 -1.21
CA LYS A 400 -18.94 -27.75 -0.01
C LYS A 400 -18.34 -26.39 0.34
N TRP A 401 -18.42 -25.42 -0.58
CA TRP A 401 -17.72 -24.14 -0.51
C TRP A 401 -16.21 -24.31 -0.30
N ALA A 402 -15.62 -25.23 -1.07
CA ALA A 402 -14.24 -25.66 -0.89
C ALA A 402 -13.44 -25.63 -2.20
N ASN A 403 -12.10 -25.66 -2.09
CA ASN A 403 -11.17 -25.86 -3.20
C ASN A 403 -11.03 -27.36 -3.57
N LYS A 404 -10.19 -27.71 -4.58
CA LYS A 404 -9.93 -29.12 -4.96
C LYS A 404 -9.42 -29.99 -3.80
N MET A 405 -8.73 -29.39 -2.83
CA MET A 405 -8.18 -30.08 -1.67
C MET A 405 -9.20 -30.25 -0.53
N GLY A 406 -10.43 -29.74 -0.70
CA GLY A 406 -11.49 -29.81 0.30
C GLY A 406 -11.38 -28.75 1.40
N GLU A 407 -10.52 -27.75 1.24
CA GLU A 407 -10.40 -26.65 2.19
C GLU A 407 -11.51 -25.62 1.95
N MET A 408 -12.37 -25.44 2.95
CA MET A 408 -13.52 -24.54 2.89
C MET A 408 -13.08 -23.07 2.93
N LEU A 409 -13.62 -22.26 2.01
CA LEU A 409 -13.44 -20.80 1.93
C LEU A 409 -11.98 -20.39 2.14
N LEU A 410 -11.06 -21.03 1.40
CA LEU A 410 -9.64 -20.77 1.53
C LEU A 410 -9.33 -19.31 1.22
N ASP A 411 -9.89 -18.81 0.12
CA ASP A 411 -9.59 -17.49 -0.43
C ASP A 411 -10.69 -16.47 -0.14
N ALA A 412 -10.28 -15.21 -0.01
CA ALA A 412 -11.17 -14.07 0.11
C ALA A 412 -10.51 -12.92 -0.66
N TYR A 413 -11.21 -12.39 -1.66
CA TYR A 413 -10.72 -11.35 -2.56
C TYR A 413 -11.41 -10.03 -2.24
N LEU A 414 -10.61 -8.96 -2.17
CA LEU A 414 -11.13 -7.60 -2.19
C LEU A 414 -11.31 -7.17 -3.64
N VAL A 415 -12.53 -6.80 -4.00
CA VAL A 415 -12.89 -6.34 -5.34
C VAL A 415 -13.65 -5.03 -5.24
N LYS A 416 -13.53 -4.14 -6.23
CA LYS A 416 -14.29 -2.88 -6.23
C LYS A 416 -15.78 -3.17 -6.40
N ARG A 417 -16.65 -2.45 -5.71
CA ARG A 417 -18.10 -2.56 -5.92
C ARG A 417 -18.46 -2.31 -7.39
N GLY A 418 -19.40 -3.09 -7.90
CA GLY A 418 -19.76 -3.09 -9.32
C GLY A 418 -18.89 -4.01 -10.19
N SER A 419 -17.85 -4.63 -9.62
CA SER A 419 -17.09 -5.68 -10.33
C SER A 419 -17.99 -6.88 -10.64
N THR A 420 -17.77 -7.48 -11.81
CA THR A 420 -18.55 -8.60 -12.32
C THR A 420 -17.90 -9.95 -12.04
N CYS A 421 -18.67 -11.03 -12.21
CA CYS A 421 -18.15 -12.40 -12.11
C CYS A 421 -16.94 -12.66 -13.04
N LYS A 422 -16.88 -12.00 -14.21
CA LYS A 422 -15.74 -12.11 -15.12
C LYS A 422 -14.50 -11.41 -14.59
N ASP A 423 -14.66 -10.27 -13.93
CA ASP A 423 -13.55 -9.54 -13.33
C ASP A 423 -12.90 -10.40 -12.23
N LEU A 424 -13.72 -11.04 -11.40
CA LEU A 424 -13.24 -12.03 -10.42
C LEU A 424 -12.47 -13.18 -11.10
N ALA A 425 -12.95 -13.69 -12.23
CA ALA A 425 -12.25 -14.73 -12.98
C ALA A 425 -10.85 -14.28 -13.43
N TYR A 426 -10.70 -13.04 -13.92
CA TYR A 426 -9.40 -12.45 -14.27
C TYR A 426 -8.49 -12.23 -13.05
N MET A 427 -9.06 -11.89 -11.89
CA MET A 427 -8.32 -11.74 -10.64
C MET A 427 -7.81 -13.07 -10.09
N ILE A 428 -8.54 -14.18 -10.30
CA ILE A 428 -8.06 -15.51 -9.93
C ILE A 428 -6.92 -15.91 -10.87
N HIS A 429 -7.16 -15.87 -12.19
CA HIS A 429 -6.13 -16.15 -13.19
C HIS A 429 -6.58 -15.69 -14.58
N THR A 430 -5.67 -15.12 -15.38
CA THR A 430 -5.98 -14.60 -16.71
C THR A 430 -6.59 -15.66 -17.64
N GLU A 431 -6.08 -16.90 -17.63
CA GLU A 431 -6.69 -17.97 -18.44
C GLU A 431 -8.11 -18.34 -18.03
N ILE A 432 -8.45 -18.23 -16.74
CA ILE A 432 -9.80 -18.50 -16.24
C ILE A 432 -10.75 -17.41 -16.74
N GLY A 433 -10.31 -16.15 -16.72
CA GLY A 433 -11.05 -15.02 -17.29
C GLY A 433 -11.26 -15.13 -18.81
N ASP A 434 -10.21 -15.47 -19.57
CA ASP A 434 -10.28 -15.60 -21.03
C ASP A 434 -11.20 -16.75 -21.48
N LYS A 435 -11.24 -17.84 -20.70
CA LYS A 435 -12.05 -19.03 -20.96
C LYS A 435 -13.31 -19.09 -20.09
N PHE A 436 -13.76 -17.95 -19.57
CA PHE A 436 -14.93 -17.85 -18.72
C PHE A 436 -16.20 -18.30 -19.48
N LEU A 437 -17.02 -19.15 -18.85
CA LEU A 437 -18.31 -19.57 -19.40
C LEU A 437 -19.48 -18.96 -18.63
N TYR A 438 -19.46 -19.11 -17.31
CA TYR A 438 -20.45 -18.56 -16.37
C TYR A 438 -19.94 -18.70 -14.94
N ALA A 439 -20.67 -18.10 -14.01
CA ALA A 439 -20.46 -18.29 -12.59
C ALA A 439 -21.69 -18.94 -11.95
N VAL A 440 -21.52 -19.51 -10.75
CA VAL A 440 -22.60 -20.08 -9.95
C VAL A 440 -22.54 -19.45 -8.57
N ASP A 441 -23.67 -18.91 -8.11
CA ASP A 441 -23.82 -18.52 -6.72
C ASP A 441 -23.91 -19.79 -5.86
N ALA A 442 -22.95 -19.97 -4.97
CA ALA A 442 -22.85 -21.18 -4.18
C ALA A 442 -23.92 -21.29 -3.06
N ARG A 443 -24.62 -20.19 -2.74
CA ARG A 443 -25.78 -20.20 -1.82
C ARG A 443 -27.03 -20.69 -2.53
N THR A 444 -27.39 -20.02 -3.62
CA THR A 444 -28.63 -20.30 -4.35
C THR A 444 -28.50 -21.45 -5.35
N LYS A 445 -27.27 -21.84 -5.68
CA LYS A 445 -26.91 -22.80 -6.75
C LYS A 445 -27.42 -22.37 -8.12
N MET A 446 -27.72 -21.08 -8.29
CA MET A 446 -28.19 -20.52 -9.55
C MET A 446 -27.01 -20.06 -10.40
N ARG A 447 -27.17 -20.19 -11.72
CA ARG A 447 -26.21 -19.68 -12.70
C ARG A 447 -26.28 -18.16 -12.73
N LEU A 448 -25.12 -17.53 -12.59
CA LEU A 448 -24.89 -16.10 -12.74
C LEU A 448 -24.38 -15.80 -14.15
N ALA A 449 -24.84 -14.67 -14.69
CA ALA A 449 -24.37 -14.16 -15.98
C ALA A 449 -22.96 -13.56 -15.86
N GLU A 450 -22.25 -13.44 -17.00
CA GLU A 450 -20.93 -12.82 -17.08
C GLU A 450 -20.90 -11.40 -16.48
N LYS A 451 -21.92 -10.60 -16.79
CA LYS A 451 -22.07 -9.21 -16.33
C LYS A 451 -22.77 -9.07 -14.98
N HIS A 452 -22.99 -10.15 -14.25
CA HIS A 452 -23.60 -10.08 -12.94
C HIS A 452 -22.64 -9.37 -11.96
N GLU A 453 -23.08 -8.25 -11.42
CA GLU A 453 -22.36 -7.49 -10.39
C GLU A 453 -22.40 -8.24 -9.06
N MET A 454 -21.23 -8.46 -8.49
CA MET A 454 -21.07 -9.19 -7.24
C MET A 454 -21.43 -8.30 -6.05
N LYS A 455 -21.85 -8.94 -4.96
CA LYS A 455 -22.17 -8.32 -3.68
C LYS A 455 -21.18 -8.75 -2.60
N ASP A 456 -21.10 -7.93 -1.56
CA ASP A 456 -20.26 -8.24 -0.41
C ASP A 456 -20.70 -9.55 0.25
N GLY A 457 -19.73 -10.40 0.54
CA GLY A 457 -19.95 -11.73 1.11
C GLY A 457 -20.33 -12.80 0.09
N ASP A 458 -20.42 -12.51 -1.21
CA ASP A 458 -20.79 -13.51 -2.22
C ASP A 458 -19.80 -14.68 -2.24
N VAL A 459 -20.35 -15.90 -2.35
CA VAL A 459 -19.58 -17.13 -2.50
C VAL A 459 -19.81 -17.65 -3.92
N ILE A 460 -18.79 -17.58 -4.77
CA ILE A 460 -18.95 -17.73 -6.21
C ILE A 460 -18.07 -18.86 -6.73
N LYS A 461 -18.66 -19.78 -7.49
CA LYS A 461 -17.89 -20.73 -8.30
C LYS A 461 -17.75 -20.21 -9.72
N ILE A 462 -16.52 -20.09 -10.19
CA ILE A 462 -16.23 -19.75 -11.58
C ILE A 462 -16.14 -21.03 -12.41
N VAL A 463 -16.86 -21.07 -13.53
CA VAL A 463 -16.80 -22.18 -14.50
C VAL A 463 -16.14 -21.66 -15.76
N SER A 464 -15.00 -22.27 -16.10
CA SER A 464 -14.22 -21.94 -17.29
C SER A 464 -13.80 -23.21 -18.04
N THR A 465 -13.40 -23.08 -19.30
CA THR A 465 -12.78 -24.19 -20.07
C THR A 465 -11.26 -24.25 -19.88
N ALA A 466 -10.70 -23.50 -18.91
CA ALA A 466 -9.30 -23.63 -18.55
C ALA A 466 -9.06 -24.99 -17.88
N LYS A 467 -7.90 -25.61 -18.15
CA LYS A 467 -7.57 -26.96 -17.67
C LYS A 467 -6.78 -26.91 -16.37
#